data_AF-P37203-F1
#
_entry.id   AF-P37203-F1
#
_cell.length_a   1.000
_cell.length_b   1.000
_cell.length_c   1.000
_cell.angle_alpha   90.00
_cell.angle_beta   90.00
_cell.angle_gamma   90.00
#
_symmetry.space_group_name_H-M   'P 1'
#
loop_
_entity.id
_entity.type
_entity.pdbx_description
1 polymer ?
#
loop_
_entity_poly.entity_id
_entity_poly.type
_entity_poly.pdbx_seq_one_letter_code
_entity_poly.pdbx_strand_id
1 'polypeptide(L)'
;AVINTFDGVADYLIRYKRLPDNYITKSQASALGWVASKGNLAEVAPGKSIGGDVFSNREGRLPSASGRTWREADINYVSGFRNADRLVYSSDWLIYKTTDHYATFARIR
;
A
#
# COMPACT_ATOMS: atom_id res chain seq x y z
N ALA A 1 -2.94 -17.57 -1.37
CA ALA A 1 -1.73 -17.09 -2.08
C ALA A 1 -1.51 -15.62 -1.73
N VAL A 2 -0.26 -15.18 -1.61
CA VAL A 2 0.06 -13.75 -1.40
C VAL A 2 -0.11 -13.02 -2.73
N ILE A 3 -0.82 -11.88 -2.71
CA ILE A 3 -0.95 -10.99 -3.86
C ILE A 3 -0.30 -9.67 -3.47
N ASN A 4 0.89 -9.40 -4.00
CA ASN A 4 1.71 -8.23 -3.64
C ASN A 4 2.41 -7.57 -4.84
N THR A 5 2.06 -7.92 -6.08
CA THR A 5 2.56 -7.25 -7.30
C THR A 5 1.65 -6.08 -7.68
N PHE A 6 2.17 -5.10 -8.44
CA PHE A 6 1.38 -3.95 -8.87
C PHE A 6 0.08 -4.34 -9.59
N ASP A 7 0.16 -5.14 -10.65
CA ASP A 7 -1.03 -5.55 -11.41
C ASP A 7 -1.95 -6.46 -10.59
N GLY A 8 -1.39 -7.42 -9.84
CA GLY A 8 -2.19 -8.32 -9.02
C GLY A 8 -3.02 -7.58 -7.97
N VAL A 9 -2.41 -6.62 -7.28
CA VAL A 9 -3.10 -5.82 -6.25
C VAL A 9 -4.07 -4.82 -6.89
N ALA A 10 -3.69 -4.18 -8.01
CA ALA A 10 -4.55 -3.26 -8.74
C ALA A 10 -5.84 -3.96 -9.24
N ASP A 11 -5.70 -5.12 -9.88
CA ASP A 11 -6.83 -5.89 -10.40
C ASP A 11 -7.72 -6.40 -9.26
N TYR A 12 -7.12 -6.82 -8.14
CA TYR A 12 -7.87 -7.22 -6.95
C TYR A 12 -8.67 -6.06 -6.36
N LEU A 13 -8.08 -4.86 -6.26
CA LEU A 13 -8.75 -3.65 -5.78
C LEU A 13 -9.93 -3.27 -6.69
N ILE A 14 -9.73 -3.28 -8.01
CA ILE A 14 -10.80 -2.96 -8.98
C ILE A 14 -11.96 -3.95 -8.86
N ARG A 15 -11.66 -5.24 -8.68
CA ARG A 15 -12.67 -6.31 -8.64
C ARG A 15 -13.41 -6.39 -7.31
N TYR A 16 -12.71 -6.33 -6.18
CA TYR A 16 -13.26 -6.62 -4.87
C TYR A 16 -13.43 -5.40 -3.97
N LYS A 17 -12.97 -4.23 -4.41
CA LYS A 17 -13.09 -2.96 -3.68
C LYS A 17 -12.45 -3.00 -2.28
N ARG A 18 -11.42 -3.84 -2.12
CA ARG A 18 -10.63 -4.01 -0.89
C ARG A 18 -9.25 -4.56 -1.23
N LEU A 19 -8.28 -4.41 -0.33
CA LEU A 19 -6.97 -5.04 -0.48
C LEU A 19 -7.07 -6.57 -0.29
N PRO A 20 -6.14 -7.33 -0.89
CA PRO A 20 -5.92 -8.74 -0.56
C PRO A 20 -5.69 -8.97 0.94
N ASP A 21 -6.03 -10.16 1.45
CA ASP A 21 -5.99 -10.49 2.88
C ASP A 21 -4.55 -10.54 3.47
N ASN A 22 -3.52 -10.45 2.63
CA ASN A 22 -2.12 -10.31 3.05
C ASN A 22 -1.75 -8.87 3.45
N TYR A 23 -2.67 -7.90 3.42
CA TYR A 23 -2.42 -6.54 3.89
C TYR A 23 -2.93 -6.31 5.31
N ILE A 24 -2.14 -5.60 6.10
CA ILE A 24 -2.51 -5.06 7.41
C ILE A 24 -2.08 -3.60 7.50
N THR A 25 -2.83 -2.78 8.24
CA THR A 25 -2.46 -1.37 8.45
C THR A 25 -1.23 -1.24 9.35
N LYS A 26 -0.58 -0.08 9.34
CA LYS A 26 0.51 0.23 10.27
C LYS A 26 0.10 0.00 11.72
N SER A 27 -1.11 0.39 12.10
CA SER A 27 -1.64 0.20 13.47
C SER A 27 -1.82 -1.28 13.82
N GLN A 28 -2.36 -2.09 12.91
CA GLN A 28 -2.48 -3.53 13.12
C GLN A 28 -1.11 -4.21 13.23
N ALA A 29 -0.15 -3.83 12.38
CA ALA A 29 1.22 -4.32 12.45
C ALA A 29 1.90 -3.95 13.77
N SER A 30 1.79 -2.69 14.21
CA SER A 30 2.32 -2.25 15.51
C SER A 30 1.72 -3.02 16.68
N ALA A 31 0.43 -3.33 16.64
CA ALA A 31 -0.24 -4.13 17.67
C ALA A 31 0.28 -5.58 17.73
N LEU A 32 0.80 -6.12 16.62
CA LEU A 32 1.47 -7.43 16.57
C LEU A 32 2.93 -7.37 17.03
N GLY A 33 3.49 -6.19 17.31
CA GLY A 33 4.88 -6.01 17.72
C GLY A 33 5.82 -5.53 16.62
N TRP A 34 5.28 -5.05 15.49
CA TRP A 34 6.11 -4.46 14.44
C TRP A 34 6.76 -3.16 14.92
N VAL A 35 8.09 -3.11 14.80
CA VAL A 35 8.92 -1.93 15.05
C VAL A 35 9.65 -1.60 13.76
N ALA A 36 9.26 -0.49 13.11
CA ALA A 36 9.76 -0.14 11.78
C ALA A 36 11.30 -0.07 11.71
N SER A 37 11.95 0.46 12.74
CA SER A 37 13.42 0.54 12.82
C SER A 37 14.14 -0.80 12.98
N LYS A 38 13.41 -1.88 13.30
CA LYS A 38 13.94 -3.25 13.37
C LYS A 38 13.74 -4.04 12.09
N GLY A 39 12.90 -3.57 11.15
CA GLY A 39 12.58 -4.34 9.94
C GLY A 39 11.91 -5.69 10.22
N ASN A 40 11.26 -5.86 11.37
CA ASN A 40 10.78 -7.15 11.89
C ASN A 40 9.35 -7.51 11.48
N LEU A 41 8.78 -6.90 10.43
CA LEU A 41 7.37 -7.14 10.08
C LEU A 41 7.09 -8.61 9.75
N ALA A 42 7.97 -9.25 8.97
CA ALA A 42 7.82 -10.66 8.61
C ALA A 42 8.00 -11.62 9.81
N GLU A 43 8.62 -11.19 10.91
CA GLU A 43 8.73 -11.98 12.13
C GLU A 43 7.42 -11.98 12.92
N VAL A 44 6.79 -10.80 13.05
CA VAL A 44 5.55 -10.63 13.84
C VAL A 44 4.28 -10.90 13.03
N ALA A 45 4.36 -10.81 11.71
CA ALA A 45 3.24 -10.99 10.80
C ALA A 45 3.70 -11.70 9.51
N PRO A 46 4.02 -13.01 9.56
CA PRO A 46 4.52 -13.75 8.42
C PRO A 46 3.61 -13.65 7.18
N GLY A 47 4.21 -13.33 6.03
CA GLY A 47 3.50 -13.19 4.75
C GLY A 47 2.61 -11.95 4.63
N LYS A 48 2.65 -11.03 5.60
CA LYS A 48 1.91 -9.76 5.54
C LYS A 48 2.73 -8.62 4.93
N SER A 49 2.04 -7.65 4.36
CA SER A 49 2.58 -6.37 3.89
C SER A 49 1.81 -5.23 4.53
N ILE A 50 2.43 -4.05 4.66
CA ILE A 50 1.74 -2.85 5.15
C ILE A 50 0.82 -2.31 4.06
N GLY A 51 -0.43 -1.99 4.39
CA GLY A 51 -1.33 -1.31 3.48
C GLY A 51 -2.70 -1.03 4.04
N GLY A 52 -3.41 -0.12 3.37
CA GLY A 52 -4.75 0.33 3.74
C GLY A 52 -4.76 1.64 4.51
N ASP A 53 -3.61 2.16 4.92
CA ASP A 53 -3.50 3.45 5.59
C ASP A 53 -3.84 4.62 4.65
N VAL A 54 -4.33 5.72 5.22
CA VAL A 54 -4.65 6.94 4.47
C VAL A 54 -3.36 7.56 3.91
N PHE A 55 -3.37 7.86 2.60
CA PHE A 55 -2.33 8.64 1.95
C PHE A 55 -2.81 10.09 1.81
N SER A 56 -2.16 11.01 2.54
CA SER A 56 -2.64 12.40 2.64
C SER A 56 -2.45 13.26 1.38
N ASN A 57 -1.69 12.80 0.37
CA ASN A 57 -1.41 13.55 -0.87
C ASN A 57 -0.93 15.00 -0.60
N ARG A 58 -0.11 15.21 0.44
CA ARG A 58 0.34 16.55 0.90
C ARG A 58 1.02 17.37 -0.18
N GLU A 59 1.76 16.70 -1.06
CA GLU A 59 2.52 17.33 -2.13
C GLU A 59 1.68 17.53 -3.41
N GLY A 60 0.40 17.14 -3.39
CA GLY A 60 -0.53 17.40 -4.50
C GLY A 60 -0.18 16.70 -5.82
N ARG A 61 0.65 15.64 -5.79
CA ARG A 61 1.12 14.93 -6.99
C ARG A 61 0.04 14.06 -7.65
N LEU A 62 -1.01 13.71 -6.91
CA LEU A 62 -2.16 12.94 -7.41
C LEU A 62 -3.40 13.82 -7.57
N PRO A 63 -4.30 13.51 -8.51
CA PRO A 63 -5.47 14.35 -8.79
C PRO A 63 -6.45 14.39 -7.62
N SER A 64 -6.78 15.59 -7.17
CA SER A 64 -7.77 15.84 -6.11
C SER A 64 -9.18 16.03 -6.70
N ALA A 65 -10.19 15.59 -5.97
CA ALA A 65 -11.60 15.84 -6.26
C ALA A 65 -12.40 15.90 -4.96
N SER A 66 -13.54 16.59 -4.94
CA SER A 66 -14.41 16.64 -3.75
C SER A 66 -14.84 15.22 -3.35
N GLY A 67 -14.67 14.88 -2.08
CA GLY A 67 -14.96 13.53 -1.55
C GLY A 67 -13.95 12.44 -1.93
N ARG A 68 -12.95 12.71 -2.77
CA ARG A 68 -11.89 11.75 -3.07
C ARG A 68 -10.94 11.63 -1.89
N THR A 69 -10.72 10.41 -1.44
CA THR A 69 -9.66 10.06 -0.49
C THR A 69 -8.67 9.12 -1.13
N TRP A 70 -7.43 9.12 -0.63
CA TRP A 70 -6.36 8.25 -1.11
C TRP A 70 -5.89 7.33 0.01
N ARG A 71 -5.51 6.10 -0.35
CA ARG A 71 -4.87 5.10 0.52
C ARG A 71 -3.67 4.50 -0.17
N GLU A 72 -2.75 3.95 0.62
CA GLU A 72 -1.51 3.35 0.13
C GLU A 72 -1.35 1.89 0.55
N ALA A 73 -0.60 1.13 -0.24
CA ALA A 73 -0.19 -0.23 0.08
C ALA A 73 1.23 -0.51 -0.43
N ASP A 74 2.02 -1.22 0.36
CA ASP A 74 3.35 -1.71 -0.03
C ASP A 74 3.23 -2.74 -1.15
N ILE A 75 4.16 -2.68 -2.10
CA ILE A 75 4.22 -3.59 -3.23
C ILE A 75 5.59 -4.26 -3.25
N ASN A 76 5.66 -5.49 -3.76
CA ASN A 76 6.89 -6.29 -3.85
C ASN A 76 7.60 -6.53 -2.49
N TYR A 77 6.88 -6.36 -1.36
CA TYR A 77 7.41 -6.65 -0.03
C TYR A 77 7.39 -8.16 0.25
N VAL A 78 8.47 -8.67 0.86
CA VAL A 78 8.57 -10.07 1.32
C VAL A 78 9.01 -10.13 2.78
N SER A 79 10.14 -9.51 3.12
CA SER A 79 10.67 -9.47 4.49
C SER A 79 11.65 -8.31 4.70
N GLY A 80 12.08 -8.10 5.95
CA GLY A 80 13.03 -7.04 6.31
C GLY A 80 12.42 -5.64 6.33
N PHE A 81 13.24 -4.64 6.02
CA PHE A 81 12.79 -3.24 5.90
C PHE A 81 11.84 -3.06 4.70
N ARG A 82 10.92 -2.10 4.83
CA ARG A 82 10.01 -1.72 3.74
C ARG A 82 10.81 -1.09 2.58
N ASN A 83 10.48 -1.46 1.35
CA ASN A 83 11.12 -0.95 0.13
C ASN A 83 10.54 0.41 -0.30
N ALA A 84 10.82 0.87 -1.52
CA ALA A 84 10.32 2.11 -2.10
C ALA A 84 8.97 2.00 -2.83
N ASP A 85 8.48 0.77 -3.05
CA ASP A 85 7.38 0.48 -3.97
C ASP A 85 6.03 0.61 -3.29
N ARG A 86 5.14 1.44 -3.83
CA ARG A 86 3.80 1.65 -3.29
C ARG A 86 2.78 1.75 -4.40
N LEU A 87 1.63 1.12 -4.17
CA LEU A 87 0.40 1.38 -4.91
C LEU A 87 -0.41 2.39 -4.11
N VAL A 88 -0.95 3.41 -4.80
CA VAL A 88 -1.81 4.43 -4.22
C VAL A 88 -3.15 4.40 -4.95
N TYR A 89 -4.24 4.21 -4.21
CA TYR A 89 -5.57 4.00 -4.76
C TYR A 89 -6.59 4.96 -4.13
N SER A 90 -7.49 5.48 -4.95
CA SER A 90 -8.51 6.42 -4.51
C SER A 90 -9.81 5.73 -4.11
N SER A 91 -10.69 6.44 -3.38
CA SER A 91 -12.04 5.98 -3.05
C SER A 91 -12.94 5.76 -4.27
N ASP A 92 -12.61 6.37 -5.40
CA ASP A 92 -13.25 6.19 -6.70
C ASP A 92 -12.40 5.35 -7.68
N TRP A 93 -11.44 4.60 -7.15
CA TRP A 93 -10.70 3.53 -7.85
C TRP A 93 -9.76 3.98 -8.99
N LEU A 94 -9.25 5.20 -8.94
CA LEU A 94 -8.01 5.52 -9.64
C LEU A 94 -6.86 4.79 -8.95
N ILE A 95 -5.92 4.25 -9.74
CA ILE A 95 -4.78 3.52 -9.18
C ILE A 95 -3.49 4.02 -9.81
N TYR A 96 -2.56 4.41 -8.96
CA TYR A 96 -1.24 4.87 -9.30
C TYR A 96 -0.18 3.99 -8.62
N LYS A 97 1.02 3.97 -9.19
CA LYS A 97 2.21 3.39 -8.57
C LYS A 97 3.30 4.43 -8.38
N THR A 98 4.15 4.21 -7.39
CA THR A 98 5.46 4.84 -7.21
C THR A 98 6.48 3.73 -6.90
N THR A 99 7.70 3.90 -7.38
CA THR A 99 8.86 3.02 -7.11
C THR A 99 10.05 3.81 -6.59
N ASP A 100 9.80 5.04 -6.12
CA ASP A 100 10.80 6.04 -5.78
C ASP A 100 10.40 6.81 -4.51
N HIS A 101 9.76 6.12 -3.56
CA HIS A 101 9.31 6.70 -2.30
C HIS A 101 8.44 7.97 -2.51
N TYR A 102 7.41 7.85 -3.34
CA TYR A 102 6.39 8.90 -3.57
C TYR A 102 6.90 10.16 -4.30
N ALA A 103 8.11 10.11 -4.89
CA ALA A 103 8.65 11.25 -5.65
C ALA A 103 7.94 11.42 -6.99
N THR A 104 7.66 10.32 -7.70
CA THR A 104 6.88 10.33 -8.94
C THR A 104 5.80 9.25 -8.94
N PHE A 105 4.76 9.47 -9.76
CA PHE A 105 3.63 8.57 -9.86
C PHE A 105 3.28 8.26 -11.32
N ALA A 106 3.01 6.99 -11.60
CA ALA A 106 2.46 6.55 -12.87
C ALA A 106 1.06 5.97 -12.66
N ARG A 107 0.08 6.42 -13.43
CA ARG A 107 -1.27 5.84 -13.42
C ARG A 107 -1.22 4.45 -14.05
N ILE A 108 -1.88 3.49 -13.42
CA ILE A 108 -1.98 2.11 -13.91
C ILE A 108 -3.43 1.66 -14.11
N ARG A 109 -4.42 2.27 -13.43
CA ARG A 109 -5.85 2.11 -13.69
C ARG A 109 -6.57 3.46 -13.53
#